data_AF-A0A9C8HTL1-F1
#
_entry.id   AF-A0A9C8HTL1-F1
#
_cell.length_a   1.000
_cell.length_b   1.000
_cell.length_c   1.000
_cell.angle_alpha   90.00
_cell.angle_beta   90.00
_cell.angle_gamma   90.00
#
_symmetry.space_group_name_H-M   'P 1'
#
loop_
_entity.id
_entity.type
_entity.pdbx_description
1 polymer ?
#
loop_
_entity_poly.entity_id
_entity_poly.type
_entity_poly.pdbx_seq_one_letter_code
_entity_poly.pdbx_strand_id
1 'polypeptide(L)'
;MHIVRFTYSLNLIVILLNTYIMFFVIRLFVPFRKQIIFNRLYKVIYYATEPVLRLFGHKKVTQYKHDLRALYVTVIFFSLYSFFWIFDNPEKSLFGGLVYMAASFVTYFFYLFTFIFIADFFILMRGPYAYGEFARVIHFVSDTIIAPWRKLFPRLSGKKRDYTPFIGLLGVVLLSAFIMTLLSGLLGDAVSFMENLGRGLEALVNMFMHIWVAMIILRALFSWFAVPRNNFFMENLIFLTEPVLIPLRRLFPPYKIGLDFTPLVAVALMVFTRWVLILVINFIF
;
A
#
# COMPACT_ATOMS: atom_id res chain seq x y z
N MET A 1 -11.88 13.35 -22.15
CA MET A 1 -11.89 12.26 -21.15
C MET A 1 -10.79 12.61 -20.15
N HIS A 2 -11.11 12.97 -18.90
CA HIS A 2 -10.11 13.49 -17.96
C HIS A 2 -9.06 12.41 -17.65
N ILE A 3 -7.81 12.66 -18.06
CA ILE A 3 -6.61 11.84 -17.84
C ILE A 3 -6.40 11.55 -16.34
N VAL A 4 -6.89 12.48 -15.51
CA VAL A 4 -6.89 12.49 -14.05
C VAL A 4 -7.69 11.35 -13.40
N ARG A 5 -8.68 10.75 -14.08
CA ARG A 5 -9.45 9.63 -13.48
C ARG A 5 -8.59 8.39 -13.20
N PHE A 6 -7.43 8.26 -13.84
CA PHE A 6 -6.54 7.11 -13.67
C PHE A 6 -5.55 7.23 -12.50
N THR A 7 -5.40 8.41 -11.90
CA THR A 7 -4.31 8.66 -10.93
C THR A 7 -4.45 7.82 -9.64
N TYR A 8 -5.62 7.26 -9.33
CA TYR A 8 -5.82 6.35 -8.19
C TYR A 8 -6.33 4.95 -8.59
N SER A 9 -6.36 4.61 -9.89
CA SER A 9 -6.70 3.26 -10.34
C SER A 9 -5.42 2.51 -10.73
N LEU A 10 -4.83 1.80 -9.77
CA LEU A 10 -3.71 0.92 -10.05
C LEU A 10 -4.23 -0.37 -10.70
N ASN A 11 -4.00 -0.54 -12.01
CA ASN A 11 -4.15 -1.85 -12.62
C ASN A 11 -2.95 -2.75 -12.25
N LEU A 12 -3.11 -4.07 -12.38
CA LEU A 12 -2.06 -5.03 -12.03
C LEU A 12 -0.74 -4.74 -12.77
N ILE A 13 -0.81 -4.34 -14.04
CA ILE A 13 0.38 -4.05 -14.86
C ILE A 13 1.17 -2.87 -14.28
N VAL A 14 0.50 -1.77 -13.92
CA VAL A 14 1.11 -0.58 -13.33
C VAL A 14 1.69 -0.91 -11.95
N ILE A 15 1.01 -1.72 -11.14
CA ILE A 15 1.56 -2.20 -9.85
C ILE A 15 2.86 -2.97 -10.07
N LEU A 16 2.84 -3.95 -10.98
CA LEU A 16 4.00 -4.78 -11.28
C LEU A 16 5.14 -3.93 -11.82
N LEU A 17 4.85 -3.01 -12.74
CA LEU A 17 5.83 -2.11 -13.35
C LEU A 17 6.46 -1.17 -12.31
N ASN A 18 5.64 -0.48 -11.50
CA ASN A 18 6.14 0.40 -10.43
C ASN A 18 6.95 -0.38 -9.39
N THR A 19 6.50 -1.59 -9.02
CA THR A 19 7.25 -2.47 -8.10
C THR A 19 8.60 -2.86 -8.71
N TYR A 20 8.61 -3.21 -9.99
CA TYR A 20 9.83 -3.62 -10.68
C TYR A 20 10.83 -2.48 -10.78
N ILE A 21 10.36 -1.26 -11.11
CA ILE A 21 11.23 -0.08 -11.12
C ILE A 21 11.71 0.27 -9.71
N MET A 22 10.85 0.18 -8.69
CA MET A 22 11.25 0.37 -7.29
C MET A 22 12.38 -0.59 -6.90
N PHE A 23 12.37 -1.84 -7.35
CA PHE A 23 13.46 -2.79 -7.09
C PHE A 23 14.80 -2.32 -7.67
N PHE A 24 14.82 -1.77 -8.88
CA PHE A 24 16.05 -1.19 -9.46
C PHE A 24 16.51 0.06 -8.71
N VAL A 25 15.56 0.93 -8.33
CA VAL A 25 15.86 2.12 -7.52
C VAL A 25 16.48 1.72 -6.18
N ILE A 26 15.89 0.75 -5.46
CA ILE A 26 16.46 0.24 -4.21
C ILE A 26 17.87 -0.32 -4.45
N ARG A 27 18.08 -1.05 -5.54
CA ARG A 27 19.39 -1.62 -5.90
C ARG A 27 20.45 -0.56 -6.23
N LEU A 28 20.04 0.60 -6.76
CA LEU A 28 20.90 1.74 -6.98
C LEU A 28 21.36 2.35 -5.65
N PHE A 29 20.43 2.58 -4.72
CA PHE A 29 20.70 3.32 -3.48
C PHE A 29 21.26 2.47 -2.33
N VAL A 30 20.98 1.16 -2.27
CA VAL A 30 21.46 0.28 -1.19
C VAL A 30 22.92 -0.13 -1.44
N PRO A 31 23.90 0.38 -0.64
CA PRO A 31 25.30 0.01 -0.81
C PRO A 31 25.52 -1.44 -0.38
N PHE A 32 26.49 -2.12 -1.01
CA PHE A 32 26.78 -3.54 -0.76
C PHE A 32 26.95 -3.89 0.73
N ARG A 33 27.53 -2.97 1.53
CA ARG A 33 27.79 -3.18 2.97
C ARG A 33 26.52 -3.25 3.85
N LYS A 34 25.38 -2.70 3.41
CA LYS A 34 24.08 -2.75 4.15
C LYS A 34 23.17 -3.91 3.73
N GLN A 35 23.56 -4.70 2.72
CA GLN A 35 22.79 -5.86 2.24
C GLN A 35 22.68 -6.98 3.28
N ILE A 36 23.53 -6.95 4.31
CA ILE A 36 23.57 -7.94 5.40
C ILE A 36 22.37 -7.77 6.37
N ILE A 37 21.86 -6.54 6.56
CA ILE A 37 20.76 -6.24 7.50
C ILE A 37 19.39 -6.68 6.93
N PHE A 38 19.22 -6.65 5.61
CA PHE A 38 17.97 -7.01 4.91
C PHE A 38 18.06 -8.33 4.14
N ASN A 39 18.92 -9.25 4.57
CA ASN A 39 19.38 -10.42 3.78
C ASN A 39 18.25 -11.13 3.01
N ARG A 40 17.07 -11.34 3.60
CA ARG A 40 15.94 -12.01 2.91
C ARG A 40 15.25 -11.13 1.85
N LEU A 41 14.84 -9.90 2.19
CA LEU A 41 14.12 -9.00 1.26
C LEU A 41 15.03 -8.53 0.14
N TYR A 42 16.28 -8.18 0.47
CA TYR A 42 17.24 -7.76 -0.53
C TYR A 42 17.57 -8.90 -1.50
N LYS A 43 17.59 -10.15 -1.03
CA LYS A 43 17.79 -11.33 -1.90
C LYS A 43 16.65 -11.50 -2.92
N VAL A 44 15.40 -11.21 -2.53
CA VAL A 44 14.26 -11.18 -3.48
C VAL A 44 14.47 -10.10 -4.54
N ILE A 45 14.79 -8.88 -4.13
CA ILE A 45 15.07 -7.76 -5.03
C ILE A 45 16.22 -8.11 -5.98
N TYR A 46 17.28 -8.71 -5.46
CA TYR A 46 18.43 -9.14 -6.24
C TYR A 46 18.04 -10.16 -7.30
N TYR A 47 17.35 -11.24 -6.93
CA TYR A 47 16.95 -12.28 -7.90
C TYR A 47 15.92 -11.79 -8.91
N ALA A 48 15.02 -10.90 -8.53
CA ALA A 48 14.04 -10.33 -9.46
C ALA A 48 14.70 -9.40 -10.50
N THR A 49 15.75 -8.67 -10.12
CA THR A 49 16.40 -7.66 -10.99
C THR A 49 17.60 -8.20 -11.77
N GLU A 50 18.28 -9.24 -11.27
CA GLU A 50 19.51 -9.76 -11.88
C GLU A 50 19.35 -10.25 -13.33
N PRO A 51 18.27 -10.95 -13.74
CA PRO A 51 18.10 -11.39 -15.12
C PRO A 51 18.17 -10.23 -16.13
N VAL A 52 17.54 -9.10 -15.80
CA VAL A 52 17.55 -7.90 -16.66
C VAL A 52 18.90 -7.19 -16.57
N LEU A 53 19.51 -7.08 -15.39
CA LEU A 53 20.81 -6.41 -15.27
C LEU A 53 21.94 -7.14 -15.98
N ARG A 54 21.86 -8.47 -16.12
CA ARG A 54 22.84 -9.27 -16.85
C ARG A 54 22.91 -8.91 -18.34
N LEU A 55 21.82 -8.41 -18.93
CA LEU A 55 21.81 -7.92 -20.31
C LEU A 55 22.78 -6.74 -20.50
N PHE A 56 23.00 -5.95 -19.45
CA PHE A 56 23.90 -4.80 -19.43
C PHE A 56 25.30 -5.17 -18.89
N GLY A 57 25.62 -6.45 -18.84
CA GLY A 57 26.92 -6.99 -18.46
C GLY A 57 26.91 -7.71 -17.11
N HIS A 58 27.93 -8.55 -16.93
CA HIS A 58 28.13 -9.29 -15.69
C HIS A 58 28.63 -8.36 -14.58
N LYS A 59 28.27 -8.69 -13.34
CA LYS A 59 28.68 -7.93 -12.17
C LYS A 59 30.21 -7.99 -12.08
N LYS A 60 30.90 -6.91 -12.43
CA LYS A 60 32.32 -6.76 -12.09
C LYS A 60 32.39 -6.73 -10.56
N VAL A 61 33.09 -7.69 -9.96
CA VAL A 61 33.38 -7.71 -8.52
C VAL A 61 34.34 -6.57 -8.22
N THR A 62 33.85 -5.34 -8.34
CA THR A 62 34.58 -4.13 -8.01
C THR A 62 34.06 -3.65 -6.67
N GLN A 63 34.99 -3.60 -5.74
CA GLN A 63 34.84 -3.13 -4.38
C GLN A 63 34.24 -1.71 -4.41
N TYR A 64 33.13 -1.51 -3.70
CA TYR A 64 32.68 -0.24 -3.13
C TYR A 64 31.77 0.76 -3.87
N LYS A 65 31.37 0.60 -5.15
CA LYS A 65 30.46 1.60 -5.78
C LYS A 65 29.15 0.99 -6.28
N HIS A 66 28.09 1.81 -6.21
CA HIS A 66 26.70 1.50 -6.59
C HIS A 66 26.60 0.73 -7.92
N ASP A 67 25.59 -0.12 -8.07
CA ASP A 67 25.38 -0.91 -9.30
C ASP A 67 24.85 0.02 -10.42
N LEU A 68 25.75 0.63 -11.19
CA LEU A 68 25.42 1.56 -12.28
C LEU A 68 24.51 0.94 -13.35
N ARG A 69 24.49 -0.39 -13.48
CA ARG A 69 23.55 -1.11 -14.36
C ARG A 69 22.11 -0.85 -13.97
N ALA A 70 21.83 -0.76 -12.65
CA ALA A 70 20.50 -0.43 -12.16
C ALA A 70 20.07 0.98 -12.54
N LEU A 71 21.02 1.94 -12.66
CA LEU A 71 20.71 3.28 -13.15
C LEU A 71 20.27 3.24 -14.62
N TYR A 72 21.05 2.60 -15.49
CA TYR A 72 20.69 2.50 -16.91
C TYR A 72 19.32 1.85 -17.12
N VAL A 73 19.07 0.75 -16.41
CA VAL A 73 17.78 0.06 -16.50
C VAL A 73 16.63 0.91 -15.97
N THR A 74 16.82 1.63 -14.85
CA THR A 74 15.81 2.55 -14.33
C THR A 74 15.46 3.64 -15.35
N VAL A 75 16.48 4.25 -15.97
CA VAL A 75 16.29 5.28 -17.01
C VAL A 75 15.55 4.70 -18.22
N ILE A 76 15.91 3.48 -18.67
CA ILE A 76 15.22 2.81 -19.78
C ILE A 76 13.75 2.57 -19.43
N PHE A 77 13.45 2.05 -18.24
CA PHE A 77 12.06 1.83 -17.83
C PHE A 77 11.28 3.15 -17.72
N PHE A 78 11.89 4.22 -17.23
CA PHE A 78 11.26 5.54 -17.18
C PHE A 78 10.94 6.06 -18.59
N SER A 79 11.89 5.94 -19.52
CA SER A 79 11.70 6.33 -20.92
C SER A 79 10.62 5.48 -21.61
N LEU A 80 10.63 4.16 -21.39
CA LEU A 80 9.60 3.25 -21.93
C LEU A 80 8.23 3.57 -21.35
N TYR A 81 8.13 3.82 -20.04
CA TYR A 81 6.89 4.20 -19.39
C TYR A 81 6.31 5.47 -20.02
N SER A 82 7.14 6.51 -20.17
CA SER A 82 6.75 7.76 -20.83
C SER A 82 6.32 7.52 -22.28
N PHE A 83 7.09 6.72 -23.03
CA PHE A 83 6.80 6.39 -24.42
C PHE A 83 5.48 5.63 -24.59
N PHE A 84 5.21 4.60 -23.78
CA PHE A 84 3.95 3.86 -23.84
C PHE A 84 2.74 4.73 -23.52
N TRP A 85 2.88 5.62 -22.54
CA TRP A 85 1.79 6.52 -22.17
C TRP A 85 1.40 7.50 -23.29
N ILE A 86 2.35 7.91 -24.15
CA ILE A 86 2.08 8.81 -25.27
C ILE A 86 1.25 8.14 -26.36
N PHE A 87 1.32 6.81 -26.54
CA PHE A 87 0.44 6.14 -27.48
C PHE A 87 -1.04 6.27 -27.11
N ASP A 88 -1.32 6.29 -25.80
CA ASP A 88 -2.67 6.49 -25.29
C ASP A 88 -3.05 7.99 -25.21
N ASN A 89 -2.06 8.90 -25.25
CA ASN A 89 -2.22 10.35 -25.09
C ASN A 89 -1.38 11.11 -26.15
N PRO A 90 -1.72 10.97 -27.45
CA PRO A 90 -0.90 11.48 -28.56
C PRO A 90 -0.76 13.02 -28.57
N GLU A 91 -1.66 13.73 -27.90
CA GLU A 91 -1.63 15.19 -27.73
C GLU A 91 -0.63 15.69 -26.66
N LYS A 92 -0.07 14.78 -25.85
CA LYS A 92 0.83 15.12 -24.74
C LYS A 92 2.29 14.89 -25.11
N SER A 93 3.19 15.64 -24.46
CA SER A 93 4.63 15.57 -24.72
C SER A 93 5.32 14.41 -24.00
N LEU A 94 6.55 14.09 -24.42
CA LEU A 94 7.46 13.17 -23.69
C LEU A 94 7.70 13.58 -22.24
N PHE A 95 7.70 14.90 -21.98
CA PHE A 95 7.77 15.41 -20.61
C PHE A 95 6.50 15.06 -19.82
N GLY A 96 5.32 15.16 -20.44
CA GLY A 96 4.06 14.72 -19.84
C GLY A 96 4.09 13.25 -19.40
N GLY A 97 4.66 12.36 -20.21
CA GLY A 97 4.80 10.95 -19.84
C GLY A 97 5.72 10.72 -18.62
N LEU A 98 6.78 11.52 -18.45
CA LEU A 98 7.63 11.48 -17.26
C LEU A 98 6.90 12.01 -16.02
N VAL A 99 6.10 13.07 -16.16
CA VAL A 99 5.27 13.59 -15.07
C VAL A 99 4.21 12.57 -14.66
N TYR A 100 3.57 11.90 -15.63
CA TYR A 100 2.61 10.83 -15.36
C TYR A 100 3.27 9.63 -14.66
N MET A 101 4.48 9.25 -15.08
CA MET A 101 5.28 8.24 -14.37
C MET A 101 5.54 8.63 -12.91
N ALA A 102 5.95 9.88 -12.66
CA ALA A 102 6.15 10.39 -11.31
C ALA A 102 4.84 10.32 -10.49
N ALA A 103 3.72 10.72 -11.08
CA ALA A 103 2.40 10.61 -10.43
C ALA A 103 2.07 9.15 -10.09
N SER A 104 2.29 8.22 -11.02
CA SER A 104 2.13 6.77 -10.79
C SER A 104 2.96 6.26 -9.61
N PHE A 105 4.21 6.72 -9.44
CA PHE A 105 5.00 6.41 -8.26
C PHE A 105 4.40 6.97 -6.97
N VAL A 106 3.94 8.22 -6.99
CA VAL A 106 3.30 8.85 -5.82
C VAL A 106 2.07 8.05 -5.41
N THR A 107 1.23 7.62 -6.37
CA THR A 107 0.09 6.73 -6.12
C THR A 107 0.53 5.39 -5.53
N TYR A 108 1.55 4.76 -6.12
CA TYR A 108 2.06 3.49 -5.64
C TYR A 108 2.57 3.57 -4.20
N PHE A 109 3.39 4.59 -3.88
CA PHE A 109 3.88 4.83 -2.52
C PHE A 109 2.75 5.18 -1.56
N PHE A 110 1.75 5.95 -2.01
CA PHE A 110 0.56 6.22 -1.22
C PHE A 110 -0.13 4.91 -0.78
N TYR A 111 -0.40 3.99 -1.70
CA TYR A 111 -1.01 2.69 -1.35
C TYR A 111 -0.09 1.82 -0.50
N LEU A 112 1.20 1.78 -0.80
CA LEU A 112 2.18 1.01 -0.03
C LEU A 112 2.27 1.50 1.42
N PHE A 113 2.42 2.81 1.64
CA PHE A 113 2.52 3.37 2.99
C PHE A 113 1.18 3.31 3.73
N THR A 114 0.07 3.51 3.02
CA THR A 114 -1.26 3.29 3.60
C THR A 114 -1.41 1.86 4.12
N PHE A 115 -1.06 0.86 3.31
CA PHE A 115 -1.06 -0.53 3.74
C PHE A 115 -0.22 -0.74 5.00
N ILE A 116 1.01 -0.23 4.98
CA ILE A 116 1.98 -0.38 6.06
C ILE A 116 1.42 0.23 7.35
N PHE A 117 0.88 1.45 7.32
CA PHE A 117 0.36 2.11 8.51
C PHE A 117 -0.93 1.48 9.03
N ILE A 118 -1.85 1.07 8.15
CA ILE A 118 -3.03 0.32 8.57
C ILE A 118 -2.59 -0.98 9.24
N ALA A 119 -1.71 -1.76 8.59
CA ALA A 119 -1.23 -3.02 9.12
C ALA A 119 -0.47 -2.84 10.44
N ASP A 120 0.39 -1.82 10.55
CA ASP A 120 1.16 -1.52 11.75
C ASP A 120 0.26 -1.17 12.95
N PHE A 121 -0.82 -0.42 12.72
CA PHE A 121 -1.81 -0.14 13.77
C PHE A 121 -2.39 -1.43 14.37
N PHE A 122 -2.76 -2.40 13.53
CA PHE A 122 -3.26 -3.69 14.01
C PHE A 122 -2.16 -4.56 14.63
N ILE A 123 -0.95 -4.53 14.09
CA ILE A 123 0.22 -5.21 14.67
C ILE A 123 0.47 -4.70 16.09
N LEU A 124 0.41 -3.39 16.30
CA LEU A 124 0.60 -2.75 17.61
C LEU A 124 -0.50 -3.09 18.63
N MET A 125 -1.68 -3.55 18.20
CA MET A 125 -2.73 -4.01 19.13
C MET A 125 -2.39 -5.29 19.89
N ARG A 126 -1.65 -6.23 19.27
CA ARG A 126 -1.13 -7.43 19.95
C ARG A 126 0.35 -7.33 20.32
N GLY A 127 1.07 -6.39 19.71
CA GLY A 127 2.50 -6.18 19.87
C GLY A 127 3.30 -6.62 18.64
N PRO A 128 4.44 -5.97 18.37
CA PRO A 128 5.19 -6.13 17.10
C PRO A 128 5.74 -7.54 16.87
N TYR A 129 5.94 -8.32 17.94
CA TYR A 129 6.44 -9.70 17.84
C TYR A 129 5.33 -10.74 17.68
N ALA A 130 4.06 -10.34 17.78
CA ALA A 130 2.92 -11.28 17.79
C ALA A 130 2.58 -11.86 16.41
N TYR A 131 3.03 -11.24 15.31
CA TYR A 131 2.60 -11.55 13.95
C TYR A 131 3.72 -12.09 13.02
N GLY A 132 4.86 -12.51 13.58
CA GLY A 132 5.97 -13.10 12.81
C GLY A 132 6.85 -12.09 12.06
N GLU A 133 7.76 -12.60 11.21
CA GLU A 133 8.79 -11.79 10.54
C GLU A 133 8.22 -10.68 9.63
N PHE A 134 7.15 -10.97 8.90
CA PHE A 134 6.55 -9.98 7.97
C PHE A 134 5.99 -8.77 8.71
N ALA A 135 5.32 -9.00 9.85
CA ALA A 135 4.84 -7.91 10.68
C ALA A 135 5.98 -7.09 11.30
N ARG A 136 7.09 -7.74 11.66
CA ARG A 136 8.30 -7.03 12.11
C ARG A 136 8.87 -6.13 11.02
N VAL A 137 8.84 -6.56 9.76
CA VAL A 137 9.24 -5.72 8.62
C VAL A 137 8.29 -4.53 8.48
N ILE A 138 6.97 -4.77 8.50
CA ILE A 138 5.97 -3.70 8.42
C ILE A 138 6.20 -2.69 9.54
N HIS A 139 6.30 -3.17 10.78
CA HIS A 139 6.53 -2.33 11.95
C HIS A 139 7.84 -1.55 11.85
N PHE A 140 8.92 -2.19 11.42
CA PHE A 140 10.21 -1.52 11.23
C PHE A 140 10.14 -0.39 10.19
N VAL A 141 9.49 -0.64 9.04
CA VAL A 141 9.33 0.37 7.99
C VAL A 141 8.45 1.51 8.49
N SER A 142 7.33 1.18 9.15
CA SER A 142 6.41 2.14 9.75
C SER A 142 7.12 3.01 10.81
N ASP A 143 7.80 2.40 11.78
CA ASP A 143 8.51 3.09 12.85
C ASP A 143 9.64 3.96 12.31
N THR A 144 10.34 3.55 11.24
CA THR A 144 11.34 4.41 10.57
C THR A 144 10.74 5.74 10.11
N ILE A 145 9.49 5.73 9.64
CA ILE A 145 8.80 6.93 9.14
C ILE A 145 8.15 7.70 10.30
N ILE A 146 7.59 7.01 11.28
CA ILE A 146 6.81 7.62 12.37
C ILE A 146 7.68 8.04 13.57
N ALA A 147 8.87 7.48 13.75
CA ALA A 147 9.73 7.74 14.93
C ALA A 147 9.94 9.24 15.24
N PRO A 148 10.15 10.14 14.26
CA PRO A 148 10.20 11.58 14.53
C PRO A 148 8.91 12.11 15.17
N TRP A 149 7.76 11.64 14.68
CA TRP A 149 6.42 12.03 15.14
C TRP A 149 6.09 11.45 16.52
N ARG A 150 6.58 10.25 16.86
CA ARG A 150 6.44 9.68 18.21
C ARG A 150 7.10 10.56 19.27
N LYS A 151 8.24 11.16 18.93
CA LYS A 151 8.94 12.10 19.81
C LYS A 151 8.17 13.41 19.99
N LEU A 152 7.52 13.89 18.93
CA LEU A 152 6.71 15.13 18.96
C LEU A 152 5.36 14.93 19.67
N PHE A 153 4.74 13.77 19.51
CA PHE A 153 3.42 13.47 20.06
C PHE A 153 3.45 12.24 20.99
N PRO A 154 4.17 12.30 22.13
CA PRO A 154 4.33 11.15 23.02
C PRO A 154 2.99 10.68 23.61
N ARG A 155 1.98 11.55 23.70
CA ARG A 155 0.63 11.21 24.18
C ARG A 155 -0.10 10.20 23.29
N LEU A 156 0.23 10.15 22.00
CA LEU A 156 -0.37 9.21 21.06
C LEU A 156 0.33 7.84 21.06
N SER A 157 1.56 7.79 21.59
CA SER A 157 2.35 6.58 21.79
C SER A 157 2.12 6.03 23.20
N GLY A 158 1.14 5.15 23.35
CA GLY A 158 0.78 4.54 24.63
C GLY A 158 1.28 3.10 24.76
N LYS A 159 1.69 2.69 25.97
CA LYS A 159 2.13 1.32 26.28
C LYS A 159 1.06 0.24 26.02
N LYS A 160 -0.23 0.62 26.02
CA LYS A 160 -1.38 -0.28 25.76
C LYS A 160 -1.97 -0.14 24.36
N ARG A 161 -1.94 1.06 23.78
CA ARG A 161 -2.48 1.37 22.46
C ARG A 161 -1.65 2.50 21.86
N ASP A 162 -1.13 2.26 20.68
CA ASP A 162 -0.33 3.22 19.94
C ASP A 162 -1.12 3.65 18.69
N TYR A 163 -1.52 4.93 18.68
CA TYR A 163 -2.29 5.53 17.59
C TYR A 163 -1.41 6.29 16.60
N THR A 164 -0.08 6.24 16.76
CA THR A 164 0.86 6.96 15.91
C THR A 164 0.80 6.60 14.42
N PRO A 165 0.41 5.37 13.99
CA PRO A 165 0.18 5.08 12.58
C PRO A 165 -0.89 5.94 11.90
N PHE A 166 -1.88 6.46 12.65
CA PHE A 166 -2.86 7.38 12.08
C PHE A 166 -2.26 8.74 11.71
N ILE A 167 -1.21 9.18 12.41
CA ILE A 167 -0.45 10.38 12.02
C ILE A 167 0.29 10.11 10.71
N GLY A 168 0.85 8.90 10.56
CA GLY A 168 1.47 8.46 9.31
C GLY A 168 0.48 8.45 8.13
N LEU A 169 -0.73 7.92 8.35
CA LEU A 169 -1.81 7.93 7.35
C LEU A 169 -2.19 9.36 6.95
N LEU A 170 -2.40 10.25 7.92
CA LEU A 170 -2.71 11.65 7.67
C LEU A 170 -1.58 12.34 6.88
N GLY A 171 -0.33 12.11 7.28
CA GLY A 171 0.85 12.65 6.59
C GLY A 171 0.94 12.16 5.14
N VAL A 172 0.71 10.87 4.89
CA VAL A 172 0.74 10.30 3.53
C VAL A 172 -0.38 10.85 2.66
N VAL A 173 -1.61 10.99 3.19
CA VAL A 173 -2.72 11.61 2.46
C VAL A 173 -2.38 13.04 2.08
N LEU A 174 -1.98 13.87 3.05
CA LEU A 174 -1.68 15.29 2.80
C LEU A 174 -0.52 15.47 1.83
N LEU A 175 0.56 14.70 2.01
CA LEU A 175 1.73 14.76 1.14
C LEU A 175 1.38 14.30 -0.28
N SER A 176 0.62 13.21 -0.42
CA SER A 176 0.19 12.73 -1.73
C SER A 176 -0.72 13.75 -2.42
N ALA A 177 -1.67 14.34 -1.70
CA ALA A 177 -2.58 15.35 -2.25
C ALA A 177 -1.81 16.59 -2.74
N PHE A 178 -0.84 17.05 -1.94
CA PHE A 178 0.03 18.17 -2.31
C PHE A 178 0.84 17.86 -3.57
N ILE A 179 1.56 16.73 -3.60
CA ILE A 179 2.40 16.36 -4.75
C ILE A 179 1.52 16.15 -6.00
N MET A 180 0.37 15.50 -5.88
CA MET A 180 -0.56 15.28 -6.99
C MET A 180 -1.12 16.59 -7.55
N THR A 181 -1.34 17.58 -6.70
CA THR A 181 -1.76 18.92 -7.15
C THR A 181 -0.70 19.55 -8.03
N LEU A 182 0.57 19.47 -7.64
CA LEU A 182 1.68 19.98 -8.46
C LEU A 182 1.83 19.20 -9.77
N LEU A 183 1.83 17.86 -9.72
CA LEU A 183 2.03 17.01 -10.89
C LEU A 183 0.88 17.13 -11.89
N SER A 184 -0.37 17.20 -11.42
CA SER A 184 -1.53 17.39 -12.30
C SER A 184 -1.50 18.74 -13.03
N GLY A 185 -1.04 19.80 -12.36
CA GLY A 185 -0.80 21.09 -12.99
C GLY A 185 0.23 21.03 -14.12
N LEU A 186 1.34 20.30 -13.91
CA LEU A 186 2.37 20.08 -14.93
C LEU A 186 1.89 19.26 -16.14
N LEU A 187 0.85 18.44 -15.97
CA LEU A 187 0.22 17.69 -17.05
C LEU A 187 -0.78 18.53 -17.89
N GLY A 188 -1.05 19.77 -17.48
CA GLY A 188 -2.07 20.63 -18.10
C GLY A 188 -3.50 20.32 -17.65
N ASP A 189 -3.66 19.45 -16.65
CA ASP A 189 -4.95 19.04 -16.10
C ASP A 189 -4.99 19.39 -14.60
N ALA A 190 -4.74 20.65 -14.26
CA ALA A 190 -4.56 21.09 -12.88
C ALA A 190 -5.76 20.70 -11.99
N VAL A 191 -5.49 19.83 -11.01
CA VAL A 191 -6.46 19.41 -10.00
C VAL A 191 -6.20 20.16 -8.72
N SER A 192 -7.25 20.64 -8.07
CA SER A 192 -7.11 21.35 -6.79
C SER A 192 -6.57 20.43 -5.67
N PHE A 193 -5.94 21.04 -4.66
CA PHE A 193 -5.52 20.31 -3.46
C PHE A 193 -6.68 19.63 -2.74
N MET A 194 -7.83 20.30 -2.65
CA MET A 194 -9.01 19.75 -1.97
C MET A 194 -9.56 18.53 -2.70
N GLU A 195 -9.62 18.56 -4.02
CA GLU A 195 -10.07 17.41 -4.82
C GLU A 195 -9.10 16.21 -4.69
N ASN A 196 -7.78 16.46 -4.71
CA ASN A 196 -6.79 15.40 -4.48
C ASN A 196 -6.83 14.86 -3.03
N LEU A 197 -7.16 15.72 -2.06
CA LEU A 197 -7.38 15.30 -0.67
C LEU A 197 -8.61 14.38 -0.57
N GLY A 198 -9.73 14.75 -1.22
CA GLY A 198 -10.92 13.90 -1.35
C GLY A 198 -10.59 12.53 -1.94
N ARG A 199 -9.86 12.50 -3.06
CA ARG A 199 -9.41 11.24 -3.69
C ARG A 199 -8.52 10.40 -2.79
N GLY A 200 -7.61 11.03 -2.04
CA GLY A 200 -6.78 10.34 -1.06
C GLY A 200 -7.63 9.67 0.02
N LEU A 201 -8.64 10.37 0.55
CA LEU A 201 -9.57 9.84 1.54
C LEU A 201 -10.45 8.71 0.98
N GLU A 202 -10.97 8.87 -0.24
CA GLU A 202 -11.69 7.80 -0.95
C GLU A 202 -10.81 6.55 -1.09
N ALA A 203 -9.54 6.72 -1.50
CA ALA A 203 -8.59 5.63 -1.66
C ALA A 203 -8.29 4.93 -0.33
N LEU A 204 -8.16 5.66 0.78
CA LEU A 204 -8.03 5.10 2.12
C LEU A 204 -9.24 4.24 2.51
N VAL A 205 -10.45 4.79 2.37
CA VAL A 205 -11.71 4.09 2.68
C VAL A 205 -11.82 2.84 1.82
N ASN A 206 -11.57 2.96 0.52
CA ASN A 206 -11.56 1.83 -0.40
C ASN A 206 -10.58 0.76 0.07
N MET A 207 -9.32 1.11 0.31
CA MET A 207 -8.31 0.13 0.70
C MET A 207 -8.68 -0.61 1.98
N PHE A 208 -9.11 0.11 3.02
CA PHE A 208 -9.57 -0.49 4.26
C PHE A 208 -10.75 -1.44 4.02
N MET A 209 -11.78 -1.00 3.29
CA MET A 209 -12.96 -1.82 3.04
C MET A 209 -12.63 -3.10 2.25
N HIS A 210 -11.80 -3.00 1.21
CA HIS A 210 -11.40 -4.19 0.42
C HIS A 210 -10.61 -5.19 1.25
N ILE A 211 -9.65 -4.73 2.06
CA ILE A 211 -8.86 -5.62 2.94
C ILE A 211 -9.78 -6.34 3.93
N TRP A 212 -10.71 -5.63 4.57
CA TRP A 212 -11.60 -6.23 5.57
C TRP A 212 -12.64 -7.18 4.97
N VAL A 213 -13.26 -6.81 3.85
CA VAL A 213 -14.18 -7.69 3.13
C VAL A 213 -13.44 -8.97 2.70
N ALA A 214 -12.24 -8.85 2.16
CA ALA A 214 -11.41 -10.01 1.81
C ALA A 214 -11.12 -10.89 3.03
N MET A 215 -10.75 -10.32 4.18
CA MET A 215 -10.54 -11.08 5.41
C MET A 215 -11.79 -11.81 5.89
N ILE A 216 -12.97 -11.17 5.85
CA ILE A 216 -14.23 -11.81 6.25
C ILE A 216 -14.59 -12.95 5.30
N ILE A 217 -14.42 -12.76 3.99
CA ILE A 217 -14.63 -13.80 2.98
C ILE A 217 -13.66 -14.96 3.20
N LEU A 218 -12.36 -14.69 3.36
CA LEU A 218 -11.35 -15.71 3.64
C LEU A 218 -11.69 -16.52 4.89
N ARG A 219 -12.17 -15.86 5.94
CA ARG A 219 -12.59 -16.52 7.18
C ARG A 219 -13.80 -17.43 6.95
N ALA A 220 -14.79 -16.98 6.18
CA ALA A 220 -15.95 -17.79 5.82
C ALA A 220 -15.53 -19.01 4.99
N LEU A 221 -14.66 -18.84 4.00
CA LEU A 221 -14.12 -19.94 3.19
C LEU A 221 -13.36 -20.96 4.06
N PHE A 222 -12.47 -20.50 4.95
CA PHE A 222 -11.73 -21.40 5.84
C PHE A 222 -12.61 -22.16 6.83
N SER A 223 -13.81 -21.66 7.14
CA SER A 223 -14.78 -22.39 7.95
C SER A 223 -15.35 -23.61 7.22
N TRP A 224 -15.44 -23.59 5.89
CA TRP A 224 -15.88 -24.73 5.08
C TRP A 224 -14.79 -25.79 4.91
N PHE A 225 -13.53 -25.36 4.84
CA PHE A 225 -12.38 -26.27 4.74
C PHE A 225 -11.88 -26.81 6.09
N ALA A 226 -12.59 -26.54 7.20
CA ALA A 226 -12.25 -26.99 8.55
C ALA A 226 -10.79 -26.71 8.98
N VAL A 227 -10.24 -25.55 8.61
CA VAL A 227 -8.87 -25.16 8.98
C VAL A 227 -8.75 -25.06 10.51
N PRO A 228 -7.75 -25.70 11.15
CA PRO A 228 -7.60 -25.68 12.60
C PRO A 228 -7.48 -24.26 13.18
N ARG A 229 -8.25 -23.98 14.24
CA ARG A 229 -8.30 -22.65 14.88
C ARG A 229 -6.96 -22.25 15.53
N ASN A 230 -6.15 -23.22 15.93
CA ASN A 230 -4.82 -23.00 16.51
C ASN A 230 -3.73 -22.69 15.46
N ASN A 231 -4.08 -22.65 14.17
CA ASN A 231 -3.17 -22.17 13.15
C ASN A 231 -2.98 -20.65 13.31
N PHE A 232 -1.72 -20.21 13.36
CA PHE A 232 -1.32 -18.81 13.44
C PHE A 232 -2.07 -17.89 12.45
N PHE A 233 -2.26 -18.33 11.21
CA PHE A 233 -3.00 -17.54 10.22
C PHE A 233 -4.49 -17.40 10.56
N MET A 234 -5.11 -18.50 11.00
CA MET A 234 -6.52 -18.52 11.35
C MET A 234 -6.80 -17.70 12.61
N GLU A 235 -5.91 -17.79 13.62
CA GLU A 235 -6.04 -17.03 14.85
C GLU A 235 -6.01 -15.51 14.61
N ASN A 236 -5.06 -15.04 13.79
CA ASN A 236 -4.96 -13.64 13.40
C ASN A 236 -6.15 -13.18 12.57
N LEU A 237 -6.61 -14.01 11.64
CA LEU A 237 -7.78 -13.71 10.81
C LEU A 237 -9.05 -13.57 11.66
N ILE A 238 -9.25 -14.47 12.62
CA ILE A 238 -10.33 -14.38 13.59
C ILE A 238 -10.20 -13.08 14.37
N PHE A 239 -9.05 -12.82 14.98
CA PHE A 239 -8.83 -11.60 15.79
C PHE A 239 -9.15 -10.29 15.06
N LEU A 240 -8.72 -10.16 13.79
CA LEU A 240 -8.96 -8.95 13.01
C LEU A 240 -10.43 -8.79 12.60
N THR A 241 -11.16 -9.89 12.43
CA THR A 241 -12.57 -9.87 11.98
C THR A 241 -13.58 -9.93 13.13
N GLU A 242 -13.21 -10.40 14.32
CA GLU A 242 -14.09 -10.48 15.50
C GLU A 242 -14.71 -9.13 15.90
N PRO A 243 -14.00 -7.98 15.91
CA PRO A 243 -14.61 -6.70 16.27
C PRO A 243 -15.82 -6.33 15.41
N VAL A 244 -15.85 -6.77 14.15
CA VAL A 244 -16.97 -6.56 13.22
C VAL A 244 -18.02 -7.66 13.38
N LEU A 245 -17.59 -8.91 13.55
CA LEU A 245 -18.51 -10.07 13.57
C LEU A 245 -19.20 -10.30 14.93
N ILE A 246 -18.56 -10.00 16.08
CA ILE A 246 -19.17 -10.19 17.42
C ILE A 246 -20.45 -9.38 17.58
N PRO A 247 -20.48 -8.06 17.30
CA PRO A 247 -21.69 -7.28 17.44
C PRO A 247 -22.82 -7.83 16.56
N LEU A 248 -22.50 -8.27 15.35
CA LEU A 248 -23.47 -8.85 14.42
C LEU A 248 -24.00 -10.21 14.88
N ARG A 249 -23.15 -11.08 15.44
CA ARG A 249 -23.58 -12.36 16.04
C ARG A 249 -24.50 -12.18 17.25
N ARG A 250 -24.39 -11.05 17.95
CA ARG A 250 -25.32 -10.71 19.04
C ARG A 250 -26.71 -10.34 18.51
N LEU A 251 -26.77 -9.68 17.34
CA LEU A 251 -28.03 -9.30 16.69
C LEU A 251 -28.67 -10.46 15.91
N PHE A 252 -27.85 -11.26 15.23
CA PHE A 252 -28.26 -12.39 14.40
C PHE A 252 -27.55 -13.67 14.86
N PRO A 253 -28.07 -14.36 15.88
CA PRO A 253 -27.37 -15.50 16.46
C PRO A 253 -27.39 -16.71 15.51
N PRO A 254 -26.24 -17.30 15.16
CA PRO A 254 -26.15 -18.40 14.18
C PRO A 254 -26.97 -19.64 14.56
N TYR A 255 -27.08 -19.90 15.86
CA TYR A 255 -27.80 -21.07 16.41
C TYR A 255 -29.31 -21.04 16.18
N LYS A 256 -29.89 -19.90 15.79
CA LYS A 256 -31.32 -19.81 15.45
C LYS A 256 -31.63 -20.25 14.00
N ILE A 257 -30.63 -20.25 13.11
CA ILE A 257 -30.81 -20.45 11.65
C ILE A 257 -30.06 -21.69 11.15
N GLY A 258 -29.16 -22.27 11.95
CA GLY A 258 -28.40 -23.48 11.62
C GLY A 258 -27.20 -23.24 10.70
N LEU A 259 -27.00 -22.00 10.20
CA LEU A 259 -25.87 -21.58 9.36
C LEU A 259 -25.40 -20.19 9.78
N ASP A 260 -24.07 -19.97 9.89
CA ASP A 260 -23.48 -18.67 10.24
C ASP A 260 -23.52 -17.72 9.03
N PHE A 261 -24.66 -17.04 8.84
CA PHE A 261 -24.83 -15.99 7.83
C PHE A 261 -24.21 -14.64 8.25
N THR A 262 -23.60 -14.54 9.43
CA THR A 262 -22.98 -13.29 9.92
C THR A 262 -21.95 -12.71 8.93
N PRO A 263 -21.06 -13.50 8.29
CA PRO A 263 -20.13 -12.96 7.31
C PRO A 263 -20.81 -12.26 6.13
N LEU A 264 -21.94 -12.80 5.64
CA LEU A 264 -22.71 -12.19 4.54
C LEU A 264 -23.29 -10.85 4.96
N VAL A 265 -23.93 -10.80 6.14
CA VAL A 265 -24.49 -9.56 6.70
C VAL A 265 -23.38 -8.53 6.95
N ALA A 266 -22.22 -8.97 7.46
CA ALA A 266 -21.07 -8.10 7.67
C ALA A 266 -20.56 -7.49 6.37
N VAL A 267 -20.40 -8.29 5.31
CA VAL A 267 -20.00 -7.78 3.98
C VAL A 267 -21.03 -6.79 3.44
N ALA A 268 -22.33 -7.09 3.54
CA ALA A 268 -23.38 -6.17 3.10
C ALA A 268 -23.32 -4.82 3.83
N LEU A 269 -23.20 -4.84 5.16
CA LEU A 269 -23.07 -3.62 5.97
C LEU A 269 -21.79 -2.84 5.66
N MET A 270 -20.67 -3.53 5.43
CA MET A 270 -19.42 -2.89 5.05
C MET A 270 -19.52 -2.21 3.68
N VAL A 271 -20.14 -2.87 2.69
CA VAL A 271 -20.37 -2.29 1.36
C VAL A 271 -21.29 -1.07 1.45
N PHE A 272 -22.36 -1.16 2.23
CA PHE A 272 -23.25 -0.02 2.49
C PHE A 272 -22.50 1.13 3.15
N THR A 273 -21.72 0.86 4.20
CA THR A 273 -20.91 1.86 4.91
C THR A 273 -19.90 2.52 3.99
N ARG A 274 -19.22 1.73 3.15
CA ARG A 274 -18.31 2.25 2.12
C ARG A 274 -19.03 3.22 1.19
N TRP A 275 -20.20 2.87 0.70
CA TRP A 275 -20.98 3.72 -0.21
C TRP A 275 -21.35 5.06 0.45
N VAL A 276 -21.84 5.02 1.70
CA VAL A 276 -22.16 6.23 2.48
C VAL A 276 -20.92 7.09 2.70
N LEU A 277 -19.78 6.50 3.09
CA LEU A 277 -18.54 7.25 3.32
C LEU A 277 -18.03 7.92 2.05
N ILE A 278 -18.05 7.21 0.91
CA ILE A 278 -17.64 7.79 -0.38
C ILE A 278 -18.57 8.93 -0.78
N LEU A 279 -19.89 8.76 -0.59
CA LEU A 279 -20.86 9.82 -0.85
C LEU A 279 -20.56 11.07 -0.02
N VAL A 280 -20.30 10.92 1.28
CA VAL A 280 -19.96 12.03 2.17
C VAL A 280 -18.65 12.71 1.75
N ILE A 281 -17.62 11.94 1.38
CA ILE A 281 -16.36 12.51 0.90
C ILE A 281 -16.60 13.33 -0.37
N ASN A 282 -17.30 12.77 -1.36
CA ASN A 282 -17.60 13.45 -2.63
C ASN A 282 -18.56 14.64 -2.48
N PHE A 283 -19.29 14.74 -1.38
CA PHE A 283 -20.11 15.90 -1.06
C PHE A 283 -19.28 17.04 -0.45
N ILE A 284 -18.22 16.71 0.28
CA ILE A 284 -17.37 17.69 0.98
C ILE A 284 -16.27 18.24 0.07
N PHE A 285 -15.69 17.41 -0.79
CA PHE A 285 -14.53 17.71 -1.64
C PHE A 285 -14.93 17.79 -3.11
#